data_AF-A0AA40HRL7-F1
#
_entry.id   AF-A0AA40HRL7-F1
#
_cell.length_a   1.000
_cell.length_b   1.000
_cell.length_c   1.000
_cell.angle_alpha   90.00
_cell.angle_beta   90.00
_cell.angle_gamma   90.00
#
_symmetry.space_group_name_H-M   'P 1'
#
loop_
_entity.id
_entity.type
_entity.pdbx_description
1 polymer ?
#
loop_
_entity_poly.entity_id
_entity_poly.type
_entity_poly.pdbx_seq_one_letter_code
_entity_poly.pdbx_strand_id
1 'polypeptide(L)'
;MGWTQSLPSQVMRLYWDGRDKSEKAMEDRAVKNVMHKGIEVLRLLNVLPSDSEQYHCAFKHGSFYSDTVIELKGTDLSSHPQFHMDTKSRQLQLVCKSEGWFPQPKVQ
;
A
#
# COMPACT_ATOMS: atom_id res chain seq x y z
N MET A 1 -15.80 -8.76 10.50
CA MET A 1 -14.70 -7.78 10.49
C MET A 1 -14.02 -7.93 9.13
N GLY A 2 -13.51 -6.86 8.54
CA GLY A 2 -12.92 -6.94 7.20
C GLY A 2 -12.28 -5.65 6.71
N TRP A 3 -11.56 -5.75 5.60
CA TRP A 3 -10.82 -4.66 4.97
C TRP A 3 -11.33 -4.37 3.56
N THR A 4 -11.47 -3.08 3.21
CA THR A 4 -11.82 -2.61 1.85
C THR A 4 -10.87 -1.52 1.37
N GLN A 5 -10.59 -1.49 0.06
CA GLN A 5 -9.79 -0.44 -0.59
C GLN A 5 -10.71 0.63 -1.21
N SER A 6 -10.26 1.89 -1.25
CA SER A 6 -11.06 3.09 -1.55
C SER A 6 -11.48 3.32 -3.02
N LEU A 7 -11.06 2.52 -4.01
CA LEU A 7 -11.43 2.69 -5.44
C LEU A 7 -11.79 1.35 -6.12
N PRO A 8 -12.71 1.36 -7.10
CA PRO A 8 -14.09 0.96 -6.81
C PRO A 8 -14.15 -0.37 -6.05
N SER A 9 -14.44 -0.27 -4.74
CA SER A 9 -14.92 -1.31 -3.83
C SER A 9 -14.46 -2.75 -4.12
N GLN A 10 -13.16 -3.00 -4.26
CA GLN A 10 -12.64 -4.37 -4.17
C GLN A 10 -12.60 -4.77 -2.69
N VAL A 11 -13.58 -5.57 -2.28
CA VAL A 11 -13.60 -6.21 -0.95
C VAL A 11 -12.51 -7.28 -0.95
N MET A 12 -11.38 -6.99 -0.31
CA MET A 12 -10.25 -7.93 -0.27
C MET A 12 -10.53 -9.12 0.62
N ARG A 13 -11.16 -8.89 1.79
CA ARG A 13 -11.60 -9.97 2.68
C ARG A 13 -12.70 -9.51 3.63
N LEU A 14 -13.73 -10.35 3.74
CA LEU A 14 -14.87 -10.13 4.62
C LEU A 14 -15.08 -11.39 5.48
N TYR A 15 -15.03 -11.22 6.80
CA TYR A 15 -15.42 -12.26 7.75
C TYR A 15 -16.79 -11.99 8.34
N TRP A 16 -17.69 -12.96 8.17
CA TRP A 16 -19.03 -12.98 8.76
C TRP A 16 -19.25 -14.29 9.51
N ASP A 17 -19.70 -14.21 10.76
CA ASP A 17 -20.02 -15.40 11.58
C ASP A 17 -18.86 -16.41 11.66
N GLY A 18 -17.63 -15.91 11.85
CA GLY A 18 -16.41 -16.72 11.94
C GLY A 18 -15.96 -17.39 10.63
N ARG A 19 -16.64 -17.14 9.50
CA ARG A 19 -16.34 -17.72 8.19
C ARG A 19 -15.82 -16.67 7.21
N ASP A 20 -14.81 -17.06 6.44
CA ASP A 20 -14.32 -16.27 5.30
C ASP A 20 -15.38 -16.31 4.19
N LYS A 21 -15.78 -15.13 3.70
CA LYS A 21 -16.74 -14.97 2.59
C LYS A 21 -16.10 -14.28 1.39
N SER A 22 -14.78 -14.15 1.35
CA SER A 22 -14.08 -13.58 0.20
C SER A 22 -14.11 -14.54 -0.99
N GLU A 23 -14.63 -14.07 -2.12
CA GLU A 23 -14.71 -14.86 -3.35
C GLU A 23 -13.35 -14.87 -4.08
N LYS A 24 -12.47 -13.90 -3.79
CA LYS A 24 -11.12 -13.76 -4.37
C LYS A 24 -10.17 -13.08 -3.38
N ALA A 25 -9.56 -13.83 -2.47
CA ALA A 25 -8.34 -13.35 -1.83
C ALA A 25 -7.18 -13.49 -2.83
N MET A 26 -6.56 -12.38 -3.22
CA MET A 26 -5.36 -12.40 -4.07
C MET A 26 -4.18 -13.03 -3.31
N GLU A 27 -3.35 -13.80 -4.01
CA GLU A 27 -2.23 -14.58 -3.43
C GLU A 27 -1.22 -13.71 -2.65
N ASP A 28 -0.99 -12.47 -3.10
CA ASP A 28 -0.10 -11.50 -2.46
C ASP A 28 -0.70 -10.78 -1.25
N ARG A 29 -1.96 -11.04 -0.88
CA ARG A 29 -2.64 -10.38 0.26
C ARG A 29 -3.15 -11.40 1.27
N ALA A 30 -2.51 -11.46 2.42
CA ALA A 30 -2.88 -12.34 3.53
C ALA A 30 -3.62 -11.55 4.63
N VAL A 31 -4.65 -12.14 5.23
CA VAL A 31 -5.28 -11.58 6.43
C VAL A 31 -5.08 -12.56 7.57
N LYS A 32 -4.54 -12.08 8.69
CA LYS A 32 -4.36 -12.88 9.90
C LYS A 32 -5.37 -12.44 10.94
N ASN A 33 -6.19 -13.39 11.38
CA ASN A 33 -7.21 -13.17 12.39
C ASN A 33 -6.80 -13.75 13.74
N VAL A 34 -6.96 -12.95 14.78
CA VAL A 34 -6.84 -13.36 16.18
C VAL A 34 -8.15 -13.01 16.86
N MET A 35 -9.23 -13.69 16.42
CA MET A 35 -10.62 -13.36 16.77
C MET A 35 -10.89 -13.35 18.28
N HIS A 36 -10.24 -14.23 19.04
CA HIS A 36 -10.37 -14.28 20.50
C HIS A 36 -9.85 -13.02 21.21
N LYS A 37 -9.06 -12.18 20.52
CA LYS A 37 -8.57 -10.88 21.00
C LYS A 37 -9.24 -9.70 20.30
N GLY A 38 -10.18 -9.95 19.38
CA GLY A 38 -10.80 -8.88 18.57
C GLY A 38 -9.85 -8.21 17.58
N ILE A 39 -8.75 -8.89 17.20
CA ILE A 39 -7.73 -8.32 16.31
C ILE A 39 -7.82 -8.96 14.93
N GLU A 40 -7.89 -8.11 13.90
CA GLU A 40 -7.75 -8.47 12.49
C GLU A 40 -6.60 -7.67 11.87
N VAL A 41 -5.72 -8.35 11.13
CA VAL A 41 -4.53 -7.75 10.52
C VAL A 41 -4.52 -8.05 9.03
N LEU A 42 -4.48 -7.00 8.21
CA LEU A 42 -4.15 -7.10 6.79
C LEU A 42 -2.63 -7.13 6.63
N ARG A 43 -2.12 -8.16 5.95
CA ARG A 43 -0.72 -8.32 5.59
C ARG A 43 -0.61 -8.31 4.06
N LEU A 44 -0.02 -7.24 3.54
CA LEU A 44 0.35 -7.13 2.14
C LEU A 44 1.74 -7.74 1.94
N LEU A 45 1.91 -8.59 0.93
CA LEU A 45 3.19 -9.10 0.47
C LEU A 45 3.56 -8.37 -0.83
N ASN A 46 4.86 -8.20 -1.08
CA ASN A 46 5.36 -7.55 -2.30
C ASN A 46 4.72 -6.16 -2.54
N VAL A 47 4.74 -5.31 -1.50
CA VAL A 47 4.12 -3.96 -1.54
C VAL A 47 4.67 -3.15 -2.71
N LEU A 48 3.77 -2.65 -3.55
CA LEU A 48 4.06 -1.79 -4.69
C LEU A 48 3.71 -0.32 -4.37
N PRO A 49 4.27 0.64 -5.13
CA PRO A 49 3.85 2.04 -5.05
C PRO A 49 2.33 2.26 -5.14
N SER A 50 1.64 1.47 -5.97
CA SER A 50 0.18 1.52 -6.13
C SER A 50 -0.60 1.08 -4.89
N ASP A 51 0.04 0.42 -3.92
CA ASP A 51 -0.60 0.05 -2.66
C ASP A 51 -0.64 1.22 -1.67
N SER A 52 0.11 2.31 -1.91
CA SER A 52 0.21 3.49 -1.05
C SER A 52 -1.07 4.35 -1.06
N GLU A 53 -2.15 3.76 -0.57
CA GLU A 53 -3.53 4.22 -0.63
C GLU A 53 -4.19 4.17 0.78
N GLN A 54 -5.45 4.56 0.85
CA GLN A 54 -6.26 4.40 2.06
C GLN A 54 -6.95 3.03 2.10
N TYR A 55 -6.96 2.45 3.29
CA TYR A 55 -7.58 1.17 3.60
C TYR A 55 -8.61 1.37 4.69
N HIS A 56 -9.82 0.85 4.49
CA HIS A 56 -10.88 0.89 5.48
C HIS A 56 -10.93 -0.43 6.23
N CYS A 57 -10.91 -0.37 7.55
CA CYS A 57 -11.18 -1.50 8.43
C CYS A 57 -12.57 -1.33 9.02
N ALA A 58 -13.44 -2.32 8.83
CA ALA A 58 -14.79 -2.28 9.35
C ALA A 58 -15.09 -3.48 10.24
N PHE A 59 -15.77 -3.20 11.36
CA PHE A 59 -16.30 -4.19 12.28
C PHE A 59 -17.82 -4.10 12.32
N LYS A 60 -18.49 -5.25 12.21
CA LYS A 60 -19.95 -5.37 12.33
C LYS A 60 -20.30 -6.59 13.17
N HIS A 61 -21.16 -6.41 14.16
CA HIS A 61 -21.71 -7.48 15.00
C HIS A 61 -23.17 -7.18 15.34
N GLY A 62 -24.11 -7.95 14.79
CA GLY A 62 -25.54 -7.65 14.89
C GLY A 62 -25.85 -6.27 14.26
N SER A 63 -26.43 -5.37 15.06
CA SER A 63 -26.71 -3.98 14.69
C SER A 63 -25.52 -3.03 14.94
N PHE A 64 -24.50 -3.45 15.69
CA PHE A 64 -23.32 -2.64 15.95
C PHE A 64 -22.42 -2.59 14.72
N TYR A 65 -21.97 -1.38 14.36
CA TYR A 65 -21.06 -1.12 13.26
C TYR A 65 -20.06 -0.04 13.68
N SER A 66 -18.80 -0.24 13.34
CA SER A 66 -17.72 0.74 13.51
C SER A 66 -16.69 0.54 12.43
N ASP A 67 -16.11 1.61 11.91
CA ASP A 67 -15.01 1.56 10.95
C ASP A 67 -13.93 2.59 11.25
N THR A 68 -12.77 2.39 10.64
CA THR A 68 -11.64 3.31 10.68
C THR A 68 -10.89 3.26 9.35
N VAL A 69 -10.18 4.35 9.04
CA VAL A 69 -9.30 4.44 7.88
C VAL A 69 -7.84 4.32 8.32
N ILE A 70 -7.06 3.57 7.56
CA ILE A 70 -5.60 3.47 7.67
C ILE A 70 -4.98 3.93 6.36
N GLU A 71 -4.05 4.87 6.44
CA GLU A 71 -3.27 5.32 5.29
C GLU A 71 -1.98 4.50 5.20
N LEU A 72 -1.76 3.81 4.07
CA LEU A 72 -0.49 3.17 3.79
C LEU A 72 0.40 4.14 3.02
N LYS A 73 1.61 4.40 3.54
CA LYS A 73 2.63 5.20 2.85
C LYS A 73 3.78 4.33 2.40
N GLY A 74 3.84 4.08 1.10
CA GLY A 74 4.95 3.35 0.47
C GLY A 74 6.16 4.24 0.27
N THR A 75 7.34 3.64 0.35
CA THR A 75 8.62 4.28 -0.02
C THR A 75 9.48 3.27 -0.77
N ASP A 76 9.98 3.64 -1.94
CA ASP A 76 10.90 2.79 -2.70
C ASP A 76 12.37 3.17 -2.47
N LEU A 77 13.23 2.16 -2.56
CA LEU A 77 14.67 2.33 -2.59
C LEU A 77 15.09 2.86 -3.96
N SER A 78 15.57 4.10 -4.00
CA SER A 78 16.08 4.72 -5.21
C SER A 78 17.46 4.21 -5.59
N SER A 79 17.83 4.36 -6.87
CA SER A 79 19.21 4.14 -7.32
C SER A 79 20.15 5.23 -6.76
N HIS A 80 21.40 4.84 -6.51
CA HIS A 80 22.44 5.79 -6.12
C HIS A 80 22.60 6.87 -7.19
N PRO A 81 22.67 8.16 -6.84
CA PRO A 81 22.79 9.24 -7.81
C PRO A 81 24.08 9.12 -8.63
N GLN A 82 23.95 9.25 -9.94
CA GLN A 82 25.06 9.16 -10.90
C GLN A 82 25.30 10.51 -11.56
N PHE A 83 26.53 10.99 -11.49
CA PHE A 83 26.95 12.24 -12.10
C PHE A 83 27.46 12.00 -13.53
N HIS A 84 26.92 12.77 -14.47
CA HIS A 84 27.25 12.71 -15.87
C HIS A 84 27.69 14.08 -16.36
N MET A 85 28.73 14.09 -17.18
CA MET A 85 29.19 15.30 -17.85
C MET A 85 28.53 15.37 -19.23
N ASP A 86 27.72 16.38 -19.47
CA ASP A 86 27.18 16.64 -20.81
C ASP A 86 28.16 17.52 -21.59
N THR A 87 28.70 16.96 -22.67
CA THR A 87 29.68 17.59 -23.55
C THR A 87 29.07 18.09 -24.86
N LYS A 88 27.76 17.93 -25.05
CA LYS A 88 27.04 18.41 -26.25
C LYS A 88 26.72 19.90 -26.17
N SER A 89 26.77 20.48 -24.98
CA SER A 89 26.66 21.91 -24.75
C SER A 89 28.01 22.61 -25.01
N ARG A 90 27.97 23.87 -25.44
CA ARG A 90 29.18 24.72 -25.57
C ARG A 90 29.85 25.03 -24.22
N GLN A 91 29.29 24.57 -23.11
CA GLN A 91 29.71 24.79 -21.72
C GLN A 91 29.70 23.47 -20.97
N LEU A 92 30.59 23.33 -19.97
CA LEU A 92 30.64 22.16 -19.10
C LEU A 92 29.38 22.07 -18.25
N GLN A 93 28.55 21.04 -18.46
CA GLN A 93 27.34 20.80 -17.67
C GLN A 93 27.44 19.49 -16.90
N LEU A 94 27.20 19.54 -15.58
CA LEU A 94 27.12 18.38 -14.71
C LEU A 94 25.64 18.03 -14.49
N VAL A 95 25.27 16.77 -14.75
CA VAL A 95 23.90 16.26 -14.63
C VAL A 95 23.88 15.12 -13.62
N CYS A 96 23.04 15.24 -12.59
CA CYS A 96 22.77 14.15 -11.67
C CYS A 96 21.57 13.35 -12.16
N LYS A 97 21.71 12.03 -12.27
CA LYS A 97 20.63 11.10 -12.61
C LYS A 97 20.41 10.12 -11.48
N SER A 98 19.16 9.95 -11.08
CA SER A 98 18.73 8.94 -10.11
C SER A 98 17.31 8.53 -10.46
N GLU A 99 17.00 7.25 -10.28
CA GLU A 99 15.79 6.60 -10.79
C GLU A 99 15.17 5.72 -9.68
N GLY A 100 13.90 5.32 -9.86
CA GLY A 100 13.21 4.43 -8.92
C GLY A 100 12.72 5.11 -7.64
N TRP A 101 12.43 6.41 -7.68
CA TRP A 101 11.90 7.12 -6.53
C TRP A 101 10.38 6.97 -6.40
N PHE A 102 9.93 6.61 -5.21
CA PHE A 102 8.55 6.75 -4.79
C PHE A 102 8.50 7.15 -3.30
N PRO A 103 7.78 8.22 -2.91
CA PRO A 103 7.17 9.22 -3.79
C PRO A 103 8.23 10.04 -4.53
N GLN A 104 7.79 10.97 -5.39
CA GLN A 104 8.68 11.82 -6.18
C GLN A 104 9.64 12.62 -5.25
N PRO A 105 10.95 12.66 -5.53
CA PRO A 105 11.92 13.26 -4.64
C PRO A 105 11.91 14.78 -4.77
N LYS A 106 12.35 15.47 -3.71
CA LYS A 106 12.67 16.90 -3.78
C LYS A 106 14.12 17.06 -4.22
N VAL A 107 14.35 17.88 -5.24
CA VAL A 107 15.69 18.28 -5.70
C VAL A 107 15.87 19.77 -5.39
N GLN A 108 17.01 20.14 -4.81
CA GLN A 108 17.35 21.50 -4.41
C GLN A 108 18.65 21.95 -5.08
#